data_AF-A0A0V0YPJ5-F1
#
_entry.id   AF-A0A0V0YPJ5-F1
#
_cell.length_a   1.000
_cell.length_b   1.000
_cell.length_c   1.000
_cell.angle_alpha   90.00
_cell.angle_beta   90.00
_cell.angle_gamma   90.00
#
_symmetry.space_group_name_H-M   'P 1'
#
loop_
_entity.id
_entity.type
_entity.pdbx_description
1 polymer ?
#
loop_
_entity_poly.entity_id
_entity_poly.type
_entity_poly.pdbx_seq_one_letter_code
_entity_poly.pdbx_strand_id
1 'polypeptide(L)'
;MRLDKKGKYNQETVKAVKVSYEIAMLIAKNKKPHTIGENLVKPCIVNAVKILLGDDMAKQFKNISLSDSTVKRRIDELADDIKQQVLEK
;
A
#
# COMPACT_ATOMS: atom_id res chain seq x y z
N MET A 1 -5.47 -25.37 6.63
CA MET A 1 -5.90 -23.95 6.71
C MET A 1 -7.35 -23.88 6.24
N ARG A 2 -8.31 -23.55 7.10
CA ARG A 2 -9.75 -23.56 6.77
C ARG A 2 -10.26 -22.11 6.66
N LEU A 3 -10.90 -21.81 5.54
CA LEU A 3 -11.49 -20.51 5.16
C LEU A 3 -12.92 -20.41 5.71
N ASP A 4 -13.31 -19.25 6.24
CA ASP A 4 -14.70 -18.97 6.62
C ASP A 4 -15.43 -18.12 5.56
N LYS A 5 -16.75 -18.27 5.57
CA LYS A 5 -17.65 -18.23 4.41
C LYS A 5 -18.15 -16.83 4.02
N LYS A 6 -17.42 -15.76 4.36
CA LYS A 6 -17.79 -14.38 3.97
C LYS A 6 -16.53 -13.59 3.65
N GLY A 7 -16.32 -13.26 2.36
CA GLY A 7 -15.14 -12.61 1.77
C GLY A 7 -14.76 -11.21 2.27
N LYS A 8 -14.94 -10.92 3.56
CA LYS A 8 -14.59 -9.67 4.25
C LYS A 8 -13.07 -9.47 4.32
N TYR A 9 -12.31 -10.55 4.59
CA TYR A 9 -10.84 -10.53 4.56
C TYR A 9 -10.30 -10.15 3.17
N ASN A 10 -10.95 -10.61 2.09
CA ASN A 10 -10.51 -10.31 0.73
C ASN A 10 -10.71 -8.81 0.37
N GLN A 11 -11.80 -8.19 0.81
CA GLN A 11 -12.08 -6.78 0.50
C GLN A 11 -11.18 -5.79 1.25
N GLU A 12 -10.92 -6.01 2.55
CA GLU A 12 -10.01 -5.16 3.32
C GLU A 12 -8.56 -5.28 2.81
N THR A 13 -8.16 -6.50 2.43
CA THR A 13 -6.85 -6.76 1.80
C THR A 13 -6.73 -6.07 0.45
N VAL A 14 -7.76 -6.10 -0.40
CA VAL A 14 -7.74 -5.42 -1.71
C VAL A 14 -7.60 -3.90 -1.57
N LYS A 15 -8.30 -3.28 -0.60
CA LYS A 15 -8.15 -1.83 -0.36
C LYS A 15 -6.74 -1.48 0.13
N ALA A 16 -6.19 -2.23 1.09
CA ALA A 16 -4.85 -2.01 1.59
C ALA A 16 -3.78 -2.19 0.49
N VAL A 17 -3.95 -3.20 -0.37
CA VAL A 17 -3.10 -3.43 -1.55
C VAL A 17 -3.18 -2.25 -2.51
N LYS A 18 -4.39 -1.78 -2.86
CA LYS A 18 -4.55 -0.61 -3.73
C LYS A 18 -3.85 0.63 -3.16
N VAL A 19 -4.03 0.90 -1.86
CA VAL A 19 -3.32 2.01 -1.20
C VAL A 19 -1.80 1.84 -1.27
N SER A 20 -1.27 0.61 -1.14
CA SER A 20 0.17 0.37 -1.28
C SER A 20 0.70 0.71 -2.67
N TYR A 21 -0.05 0.43 -3.74
CA TYR A 21 0.32 0.83 -5.11
C TYR A 21 0.30 2.35 -5.29
N GLU A 22 -0.76 3.02 -4.80
CA GLU A 22 -0.88 4.48 -4.90
C GLU A 22 0.28 5.19 -4.20
N ILE A 23 0.63 4.75 -2.98
CA ILE A 23 1.77 5.32 -2.24
C ILE A 23 3.09 5.01 -2.95
N ALA A 24 3.30 3.79 -3.44
CA ALA A 24 4.51 3.43 -4.17
C ALA A 24 4.67 4.27 -5.46
N MET A 25 3.58 4.49 -6.20
CA MET A 25 3.56 5.37 -7.36
C MET A 25 3.92 6.81 -6.98
N LEU A 26 3.39 7.35 -5.88
CA LEU A 26 3.74 8.70 -5.41
C LEU A 26 5.21 8.80 -5.01
N ILE A 27 5.77 7.79 -4.34
CA ILE A 27 7.19 7.71 -3.98
C ILE A 27 8.06 7.76 -5.25
N ALA A 28 7.74 6.93 -6.25
CA ALA A 28 8.45 6.87 -7.53
C ALA A 28 8.37 8.20 -8.29
N LYS A 29 7.16 8.77 -8.44
CA LYS A 29 6.94 10.06 -9.13
C LYS A 29 7.74 11.21 -8.52
N ASN A 30 7.88 11.21 -7.19
CA ASN A 30 8.63 12.22 -6.45
C ASN A 30 10.11 11.86 -6.25
N LYS A 31 10.60 10.78 -6.89
CA LYS A 31 12.00 10.32 -6.82
C LYS A 31 12.50 10.16 -5.38
N LYS A 32 11.65 9.66 -4.48
CA LYS A 32 11.99 9.44 -3.07
C LYS A 32 12.53 8.02 -2.87
N PRO A 33 13.41 7.79 -1.87
CA PRO A 33 13.86 6.44 -1.53
C PRO A 33 12.67 5.59 -1.07
N HIS A 34 12.66 4.30 -1.42
CA HIS A 34 11.56 3.39 -1.08
C HIS A 34 11.33 3.28 0.44
N THR A 35 12.41 3.36 1.22
CA THR A 35 12.42 3.37 2.69
C THR A 35 11.56 4.48 3.30
N ILE A 36 11.22 5.55 2.56
CA ILE A 36 10.32 6.60 3.06
C ILE A 36 8.92 6.05 3.39
N GLY A 37 8.50 4.97 2.72
CA GLY A 37 7.22 4.31 2.95
C GLY A 37 7.06 3.82 4.39
N GLU A 38 8.06 3.08 4.87
CA GLU A 38 8.07 2.54 6.23
C GLU A 38 8.53 3.55 7.28
N ASN A 39 9.52 4.39 6.95
CA ASN A 39 10.14 5.29 7.93
C ASN A 39 9.31 6.54 8.22
N LEU A 40 8.50 7.01 7.27
CA LEU A 40 7.77 8.28 7.41
C LEU A 40 6.30 8.19 7.04
N VAL A 41 5.96 7.66 5.86
CA VAL A 41 4.58 7.69 5.37
C VAL A 41 3.66 6.87 6.26
N LYS A 42 4.08 5.64 6.60
CA LYS A 42 3.30 4.76 7.48
C LYS A 42 3.05 5.35 8.87
N PRO A 43 4.08 5.82 9.63
CA PRO A 43 3.83 6.44 10.93
C PRO A 43 3.01 7.74 10.82
N CYS A 44 3.20 8.53 9.76
CA CYS A 44 2.41 9.75 9.52
C CYS A 44 0.91 9.45 9.43
N ILE A 45 0.52 8.49 8.58
CA ILE A 45 -0.89 8.10 8.40
C ILE A 45 -1.47 7.55 9.71
N VAL A 46 -0.74 6.66 10.38
CA VAL A 46 -1.20 6.06 11.65
C VAL A 46 -1.42 7.13 12.72
N ASN A 47 -0.51 8.09 12.86
CA ASN A 47 -0.63 9.17 13.84
C ASN A 47 -1.80 10.10 13.52
N ALA A 48 -1.95 10.51 12.26
CA ALA A 48 -3.06 11.38 11.84
C ALA A 48 -4.43 10.70 12.08
N VAL A 49 -4.58 9.44 11.68
CA VAL A 49 -5.81 8.67 11.91
C VAL A 49 -6.08 8.47 13.39
N LYS A 50 -5.05 8.18 14.18
CA LYS A 50 -5.19 8.05 15.64
C LYS A 50 -5.73 9.33 16.29
N ILE A 51 -5.19 10.49 15.90
CA ILE A 51 -5.61 11.79 16.44
C ILE A 51 -7.05 12.12 16.04
N LEU A 52 -7.41 11.90 14.77
CA LEU A 52 -8.69 12.34 14.22
C LEU A 52 -9.84 11.35 14.46
N LEU A 53 -9.54 10.05 14.41
CA LEU A 53 -10.53 8.97 14.32
C LEU A 53 -10.35 7.90 15.43
N GLY A 54 -9.34 8.03 16.27
CA GLY A 54 -9.07 7.12 17.39
C GLY A 54 -8.25 5.88 17.04
N ASP A 55 -7.83 5.17 18.08
CA ASP A 55 -6.90 4.04 18.00
C ASP A 55 -7.44 2.84 17.22
N ASP A 56 -8.75 2.58 17.29
CA ASP A 56 -9.35 1.43 16.62
C ASP A 56 -9.33 1.55 15.11
N MET A 57 -9.59 2.75 14.58
CA MET A 57 -9.44 3.01 13.14
C MET A 57 -7.97 2.97 12.72
N ALA A 58 -7.06 3.49 13.54
CA ALA A 58 -5.62 3.51 13.23
C ALA A 58 -5.01 2.11 13.06
N LYS A 59 -5.54 1.10 13.77
CA LYS A 59 -5.08 -0.31 13.65
C LYS A 59 -5.20 -0.84 12.22
N GLN A 60 -6.22 -0.46 11.46
CA GLN A 60 -6.41 -0.92 10.08
C GLN A 60 -5.29 -0.46 9.14
N PHE A 61 -4.72 0.73 9.38
CA PHE A 61 -3.64 1.29 8.56
C PHE A 61 -2.28 0.64 8.82
N LYS A 62 -2.11 -0.03 9.96
CA LYS A 62 -0.89 -0.80 10.25
C LYS A 62 -0.72 -1.99 9.29
N ASN A 63 -1.82 -2.48 8.71
CA ASN A 63 -1.83 -3.60 7.78
C ASN A 63 -1.38 -3.22 6.35
N ILE A 64 -1.22 -1.93 6.04
CA ILE A 64 -0.68 -1.51 4.75
C ILE A 64 0.81 -1.82 4.70
N SER A 65 1.21 -2.67 3.76
CA SER A 65 2.61 -3.00 3.51
C SER A 65 3.29 -1.89 2.73
N LEU A 66 4.24 -1.21 3.38
CA LEU A 66 5.04 -0.11 2.81
C LEU A 66 6.55 -0.29 3.10
N SER A 67 6.99 -1.53 3.35
CA SER A 67 8.42 -1.81 3.47
C SER A 67 9.16 -1.42 2.20
N ASP A 68 10.46 -1.15 2.31
CA ASP A 68 11.34 -0.89 1.16
C ASP A 68 11.13 -1.92 0.02
N SER A 69 11.16 -3.20 0.38
CA SER A 69 10.94 -4.32 -0.55
C SER A 69 9.54 -4.35 -1.17
N THR A 70 8.51 -3.96 -0.41
CA THR A 70 7.14 -3.90 -0.94
C THR A 70 7.02 -2.73 -1.90
N VAL A 71 7.50 -1.54 -1.53
CA VAL A 71 7.44 -0.34 -2.38
C VAL A 71 8.17 -0.60 -3.69
N LYS A 72 9.38 -1.19 -3.65
CA LYS A 72 10.10 -1.61 -4.86
C LYS A 72 9.23 -2.52 -5.73
N ARG A 73 8.71 -3.62 -5.17
CA ARG A 73 7.92 -4.59 -5.93
C ARG A 73 6.68 -3.95 -6.57
N ARG A 74 5.99 -3.06 -5.86
CA ARG A 74 4.83 -2.35 -6.41
C ARG A 74 5.21 -1.44 -7.58
N ILE A 75 6.37 -0.80 -7.53
CA ILE A 75 6.88 0.03 -8.64
C ILE A 75 7.22 -0.85 -9.85
N ASP A 76 7.92 -1.97 -9.63
CA ASP A 76 8.28 -2.92 -10.68
C ASP A 76 7.01 -3.46 -11.37
N GLU A 77 6.01 -3.92 -10.58
CA GLU A 77 4.72 -4.40 -11.09
C GLU A 77 3.96 -3.34 -11.90
N LEU A 78 3.97 -2.07 -11.46
CA LEU A 78 3.34 -0.96 -12.21
C LEU A 78 4.08 -0.66 -13.51
N ALA A 79 5.41 -0.74 -13.52
CA ALA A 79 6.20 -0.51 -14.72
C ALA A 79 5.98 -1.62 -15.76
N ASP A 80 5.91 -2.87 -15.31
CA ASP A 80 5.62 -4.02 -16.16
C ASP A 80 4.20 -3.95 -16.75
N ASP A 81 3.19 -3.59 -15.96
CA ASP A 81 1.81 -3.41 -16.42
C ASP A 81 1.72 -2.32 -17.51
N ILE A 82 2.34 -1.15 -17.30
CA ILE A 82 2.39 -0.09 -18.30
C ILE A 82 3.09 -0.59 -19.58
N LYS A 83 4.20 -1.32 -19.44
CA LYS A 83 4.93 -1.87 -20.57
C LYS A 83 4.07 -2.86 -21.37
N GLN A 84 3.35 -3.75 -20.70
CA GLN A 84 2.44 -4.71 -21.35
C GLN A 84 1.32 -3.96 -22.10
N GLN A 85 0.64 -3.03 -21.45
CA GLN A 85 -0.45 -2.26 -22.07
C GLN A 85 -0.01 -1.43 -23.28
N VAL A 86 1.25 -1.00 -23.32
CA VAL A 86 1.80 -0.26 -24.45
C VAL A 86 2.26 -1.19 -25.59
N LEU A 87 2.80 -2.37 -25.26
CA LEU A 87 3.27 -3.36 -26.24
C LEU A 87 2.15 -4.20 -26.86
N GLU A 88 1.02 -4.36 -26.16
CA GLU A 88 -0.17 -5.07 -26.63
C GLU A 88 -1.07 -4.23 -27.57
N LYS A 89 -0.54 -3.13 -28.12
CA LYS A 89 -1.18 -2.33 -29.19
C LYS A 89 -0.66 -2.71 -30.56
#